data_AF-A0A972WXW0-F1
#
_entry.id   AF-A0A972WXW0-F1
#
_cell.length_a   1.000
_cell.length_b   1.000
_cell.length_c   1.000
_cell.angle_alpha   90.00
_cell.angle_beta   90.00
_cell.angle_gamma   90.00
#
_symmetry.space_group_name_H-M   'P 1'
#
loop_
_entity.id
_entity.type
_entity.pdbx_description
1 polymer ?
#
loop_
_entity_poly.entity_id
_entity_poly.type
_entity_poly.pdbx_seq_one_letter_code
_entity_poly.pdbx_strand_id
1 'polypeptide(L)'
;MSVGVSIGSVTGVLVGAGTGAFWRGHFRWEACDDPRELRRQIGGAFLMGGGGVVALGCSVGQGLAAFSVLAISAPVTIAAIVLGAFIGLRFLVESSTTVDVVTSRIGLFAQLFRNARGR
;
A
#
# COMPACT_ATOMS: atom_id res chain seq x y z
N MET A 1 -2.72 -8.52 -28.17
CA MET A 1 -2.69 -7.87 -26.84
C MET A 1 -2.42 -8.96 -25.81
N SER A 2 -1.16 -9.13 -25.40
CA SER A 2 -0.79 -10.17 -24.44
C SER A 2 -1.04 -9.64 -23.03
N VAL A 3 -1.86 -10.35 -22.26
CA VAL A 3 -1.96 -10.12 -20.81
C VAL A 3 -0.58 -10.37 -20.20
N GLY A 4 0.03 -9.33 -19.64
CA GLY A 4 1.32 -9.46 -18.99
C GLY A 4 1.21 -10.36 -17.76
N VAL A 5 2.29 -11.10 -17.46
CA VAL A 5 2.38 -11.96 -16.26
C VAL A 5 2.02 -11.18 -14.98
N SER A 6 2.35 -9.90 -14.92
CA SER A 6 1.98 -9.00 -13.83
C SER A 6 0.46 -8.84 -13.67
N ILE A 7 -0.28 -8.65 -14.76
CA ILE A 7 -1.74 -8.54 -14.74
C ILE A 7 -2.35 -9.89 -14.37
N GLY A 8 -1.87 -10.98 -14.97
CA GLY A 8 -2.31 -12.34 -14.66
C GLY A 8 -2.12 -12.70 -13.19
N SER A 9 -0.99 -12.34 -12.59
CA SER A 9 -0.71 -12.59 -11.17
C SER A 9 -1.64 -11.80 -10.24
N VAL A 10 -1.92 -10.53 -10.54
CA VAL A 10 -2.85 -9.72 -9.72
C VAL A 10 -4.27 -10.28 -9.80
N THR A 11 -4.76 -10.59 -11.01
CA THR A 11 -6.09 -11.19 -11.19
C THR A 11 -6.17 -12.56 -10.52
N GLY A 12 -5.13 -13.39 -10.61
CA GLY A 12 -5.05 -14.69 -9.95
C GLY A 12 -5.11 -14.60 -8.43
N VAL A 13 -4.39 -13.65 -7.82
CA VAL A 13 -4.45 -13.42 -6.36
C VAL A 13 -5.84 -12.96 -5.93
N LEU A 14 -6.48 -12.06 -6.68
CA LEU A 14 -7.84 -11.59 -6.38
C LEU A 14 -8.86 -12.73 -6.42
N VAL A 15 -8.84 -13.54 -7.48
CA VAL A 15 -9.74 -14.69 -7.64
C VAL A 15 -9.46 -15.76 -6.58
N GLY A 16 -8.19 -16.05 -6.30
CA GLY A 16 -7.79 -17.03 -5.30
C GLY A 16 -8.19 -16.64 -3.88
N ALA A 17 -7.92 -15.39 -3.49
CA ALA A 17 -8.31 -14.87 -2.18
C ALA A 17 -9.83 -14.84 -2.00
N GLY A 18 -10.57 -14.42 -3.04
CA GLY A 18 -12.04 -14.42 -3.03
C GLY A 18 -12.63 -15.82 -2.89
N THR A 19 -12.14 -16.78 -3.69
CA THR A 19 -12.60 -18.18 -3.64
C THR A 19 -12.27 -18.82 -2.29
N GLY A 20 -11.08 -18.58 -1.75
CA GLY A 20 -10.66 -19.08 -0.44
C GLY A 20 -11.50 -18.51 0.71
N ALA A 21 -11.82 -17.21 0.67
CA ALA A 21 -12.68 -16.57 1.67
C ALA A 21 -14.13 -17.09 1.60
N PHE A 22 -14.64 -17.35 0.39
CA PHE A 22 -15.96 -17.93 0.17
C PHE A 22 -16.05 -19.36 0.72
N TRP A 23 -15.05 -20.20 0.44
CA TRP A 23 -15.00 -21.58 0.95
C TRP A 23 -14.94 -21.69 2.47
N ARG A 24 -14.28 -20.73 3.15
CA ARG A 24 -14.27 -20.70 4.61
C ARG A 24 -15.54 -20.08 5.24
N GLY A 25 -16.47 -19.55 4.45
CA GLY A 25 -17.71 -18.95 4.96
C GLY A 25 -17.52 -17.67 5.79
N HIS A 26 -16.31 -17.10 5.82
CA HIS A 26 -16.00 -15.85 6.53
C HIS A 26 -16.19 -14.61 5.66
N PHE A 27 -16.91 -14.75 4.55
CA PHE A 27 -17.11 -13.65 3.62
C PHE A 27 -18.14 -12.66 4.19
N ARG A 28 -17.65 -11.73 5.01
CA ARG A 28 -18.42 -10.61 5.55
C ARG A 28 -18.01 -9.35 4.80
N TRP A 29 -18.93 -8.82 4.01
CA TRP A 29 -18.74 -7.54 3.34
C TRP A 29 -18.80 -6.42 4.40
N GLU A 30 -17.64 -6.08 4.96
CA GLU A 30 -17.44 -4.89 5.78
C GLU A 30 -16.97 -3.75 4.88
N ALA A 31 -17.89 -2.82 4.61
CA ALA A 31 -17.50 -1.52 4.10
C ALA A 31 -16.86 -0.72 5.24
N CYS A 32 -15.84 0.08 4.94
CA CYS A 32 -15.18 0.90 5.93
C CYS A 32 -16.19 1.89 6.54
N ASP A 33 -16.51 1.74 7.83
CA ASP A 33 -17.59 2.47 8.51
C ASP A 33 -17.28 3.97 8.65
N ASP A 34 -16.00 4.35 8.66
CA ASP A 34 -15.54 5.72 8.89
C ASP A 34 -14.73 6.30 7.71
N PRO A 35 -15.08 7.47 7.16
CA PRO A 35 -14.29 8.14 6.11
C PRO A 35 -12.90 8.54 6.61
N ARG A 36 -12.74 8.69 7.93
CA ARG A 36 -11.47 9.01 8.57
C ARG A 36 -10.51 7.81 8.57
N GLU A 37 -11.05 6.59 8.68
CA GLU A 37 -10.27 5.34 8.64
C GLU A 37 -9.89 4.96 7.21
N LEU A 38 -10.86 5.08 6.28
CA LEU A 38 -10.59 4.91 4.85
C LEU A 38 -9.46 5.82 4.36
N ARG A 39 -9.45 7.09 4.81
CA ARG A 39 -8.37 8.05 4.52
C ARG A 39 -7.00 7.57 5.00
N ARG A 40 -6.92 7.00 6.21
CA ARG A 40 -5.65 6.50 6.77
C ARG A 40 -5.15 5.30 5.98
N GLN A 41 -6.04 4.36 5.66
CA GLN A 41 -5.71 3.17 4.87
C GLN A 41 -5.22 3.55 3.46
N ILE A 42 -5.90 4.48 2.79
CA ILE A 42 -5.48 5.00 1.48
C ILE A 42 -4.13 5.72 1.59
N GLY A 43 -3.92 6.54 2.62
CA GLY A 43 -2.64 7.20 2.87
C GLY A 43 -1.48 6.21 3.03
N GLY A 44 -1.70 5.12 3.78
CA GLY A 44 -0.74 4.02 3.89
C GLY A 44 -0.47 3.32 2.56
N ALA A 45 -1.52 3.07 1.76
CA ALA A 45 -1.39 2.45 0.44
C ALA A 45 -0.55 3.29 -0.54
N PHE A 46 -0.72 4.63 -0.54
CA PHE A 46 0.11 5.52 -1.34
C PHE A 46 1.57 5.51 -0.91
N LEU A 47 1.85 5.54 0.39
CA LEU A 47 3.22 5.47 0.92
C LEU A 47 3.89 4.13 0.59
N MET A 48 3.15 3.02 0.71
CA MET A 48 3.67 1.69 0.37
C MET A 48 3.91 1.54 -1.14
N GLY A 49 3.03 2.10 -1.97
CA GLY A 49 3.19 2.15 -3.42
C GLY A 49 4.40 2.98 -3.85
N GLY A 50 4.51 4.21 -3.35
CA GLY A 50 5.66 5.09 -3.62
C GLY A 50 6.98 4.50 -3.11
N GLY A 51 6.98 3.95 -1.89
CA GLY A 51 8.14 3.25 -1.33
C GLY A 51 8.56 2.03 -2.15
N GLY A 52 7.60 1.29 -2.72
CA GLY A 52 7.89 0.15 -3.59
C GLY A 52 8.58 0.55 -4.91
N VAL A 53 8.26 1.73 -5.47
CA VAL A 53 8.97 2.25 -6.65
C VAL A 53 10.42 2.62 -6.29
N VAL A 54 10.62 3.29 -5.15
CA VAL A 54 11.96 3.68 -4.68
C VAL A 54 12.81 2.45 -4.35
N ALA A 55 12.22 1.42 -3.75
CA ALA A 55 12.88 0.16 -3.42
C ALA A 55 13.03 -0.80 -4.63
N LEU A 56 12.57 -0.39 -5.81
CA LEU A 56 12.54 -1.21 -7.04
C LEU A 56 11.86 -2.58 -6.84
N GLY A 57 10.85 -2.63 -5.97
CA GLY A 57 10.02 -3.80 -5.76
C GLY A 57 9.14 -3.76 -4.52
N CYS A 58 8.35 -4.82 -4.35
CA CYS A 58 7.42 -5.01 -3.23
C CYS A 58 7.87 -6.18 -2.35
N SER A 59 7.17 -6.40 -1.24
CA SER A 59 7.46 -7.51 -0.31
C SER A 59 7.42 -8.89 -0.97
N VAL A 60 6.64 -9.09 -2.03
CA VAL A 60 6.60 -10.35 -2.78
C VAL A 60 7.82 -10.49 -3.70
N GLY A 61 8.24 -9.41 -4.37
CA GLY A 61 9.38 -9.40 -5.28
C GLY A 61 10.73 -9.36 -4.55
N GLN A 62 11.00 -8.29 -3.81
CA GLN A 62 12.28 -8.08 -3.12
C GLN A 62 12.35 -8.79 -1.75
N GLY A 63 11.21 -9.22 -1.20
CA GLY A 63 11.18 -10.08 -0.02
C GLY A 63 11.25 -11.55 -0.41
N LEU A 64 10.12 -12.12 -0.83
CA LEU A 64 10.02 -13.58 -1.05
C LEU A 64 10.91 -14.08 -2.21
N ALA A 65 10.85 -13.42 -3.38
CA ALA A 65 11.60 -13.89 -4.54
C ALA A 65 13.11 -13.64 -4.38
N ALA A 66 13.53 -12.43 -3.98
CA ALA A 66 14.96 -12.12 -3.81
C ALA A 66 15.62 -12.89 -2.64
N PHE A 67 14.86 -13.22 -1.59
CA PHE A 67 15.35 -14.10 -0.51
C PHE A 67 15.65 -15.51 -1.02
N SER A 68 14.87 -16.02 -1.96
CA SER A 68 15.06 -17.35 -2.56
C SER A 68 16.33 -17.46 -3.42
N VAL A 69 16.86 -16.33 -3.91
CA VAL A 69 18.10 -16.27 -4.71
C VAL A 69 19.33 -15.94 -3.83
N LEU A 70 19.17 -15.90 -2.50
CA LEU A 70 20.21 -15.54 -1.53
C LEU A 70 20.93 -14.22 -1.85
N ALA A 71 20.19 -13.24 -2.38
CA ALA A 71 20.74 -11.94 -2.73
C ALA A 71 21.11 -11.14 -1.46
N ILE A 72 22.31 -10.57 -1.42
CA ILE A 72 22.79 -9.73 -0.29
C ILE A 72 21.89 -8.51 -0.05
N SER A 73 21.15 -8.05 -1.06
CA SER A 73 20.17 -6.97 -0.96
C SER A 73 18.88 -7.36 -0.21
N ALA A 74 18.53 -8.65 -0.14
CA ALA A 74 17.31 -9.12 0.47
C ALA A 74 17.18 -8.77 1.98
N PRO A 75 18.19 -9.01 2.85
CA PRO A 75 18.08 -8.65 4.26
C PRO A 75 17.97 -7.14 4.49
N VAL A 76 18.61 -6.33 3.65
CA VAL A 76 18.58 -4.86 3.76
C VAL A 76 17.19 -4.33 3.42
N THR A 77 16.59 -4.79 2.32
CA THR A 77 15.26 -4.35 1.90
C THR A 77 14.19 -4.82 2.89
N ILE A 78 14.29 -6.06 3.39
CA ILE A 78 13.38 -6.56 4.43
C ILE A 78 13.54 -5.76 5.72
N ALA A 79 14.76 -5.47 6.18
CA ALA A 79 14.99 -4.67 7.38
C ALA A 79 14.39 -3.26 7.25
N ALA A 80 14.55 -2.61 6.10
CA ALA A 80 13.96 -1.30 5.82
C ALA A 80 12.41 -1.34 5.82
N ILE A 81 11.80 -2.36 5.20
CA ILE A 81 10.35 -2.55 5.20
C ILE A 81 9.83 -2.77 6.63
N VAL A 82 10.51 -3.61 7.42
CA VAL A 82 10.13 -3.91 8.81
C VAL A 82 10.27 -2.67 9.70
N LEU A 83 11.35 -1.90 9.57
CA LEU A 83 11.54 -0.64 10.29
C LEU A 83 10.45 0.37 9.93
N GLY A 84 10.16 0.54 8.64
CA GLY A 84 9.08 1.43 8.18
C GLY A 84 7.71 1.01 8.71
N ALA A 85 7.40 -0.29 8.71
CA ALA A 85 6.17 -0.81 9.27
C ALA A 85 6.08 -0.59 10.78
N PHE A 86 7.15 -0.88 11.53
CA PHE A 86 7.21 -0.69 12.97
C PHE A 86 7.01 0.77 13.37
N ILE A 87 7.70 1.68 12.66
CA ILE A 87 7.56 3.13 12.84
C ILE A 87 6.13 3.58 12.51
N GLY A 88 5.55 3.11 11.40
CA GLY A 88 4.16 3.41 11.02
C GLY A 88 3.13 2.91 12.05
N LEU A 89 3.32 1.70 12.59
CA LEU A 89 2.51 1.14 13.67
C LEU A 89 2.62 1.97 14.95
N ARG A 90 3.84 2.36 15.35
CA ARG A 90 4.07 3.23 16.51
C ARG A 90 3.41 4.59 16.32
N PHE A 91 3.49 5.18 15.13
CA PHE A 91 2.83 6.45 14.83
C PHE A 91 1.30 6.36 14.81
N LEU A 92 0.72 5.24 14.37
CA LEU A 92 -0.73 5.01 14.44
C LEU A 92 -1.21 4.93 15.89
N VAL A 93 -0.39 4.35 16.77
CA VAL A 93 -0.68 4.24 18.21
C VAL A 93 -0.49 5.59 18.93
N GLU A 94 0.47 6.43 18.50
CA GLU A 94 0.87 7.63 19.25
C GLU A 94 -0.02 8.87 19.03
N SER A 95 -0.33 9.33 17.80
CA SER A 95 -1.29 10.47 17.56
C SER A 95 -1.33 10.99 16.11
N SER A 96 -2.54 11.32 15.65
CA SER A 96 -2.96 11.70 14.29
C SER A 96 -2.35 12.96 13.62
N THR A 97 -1.25 13.56 14.10
CA THR A 97 -0.95 14.97 13.73
C THR A 97 -0.18 15.17 12.41
N THR A 98 0.67 14.22 11.97
CA THR A 98 1.56 14.45 10.81
C THR A 98 0.93 14.07 9.45
N VAL A 99 0.01 13.10 9.42
CA VAL A 99 -0.70 12.70 8.18
C VAL A 99 -1.64 13.82 7.72
N ASP A 100 -2.24 14.56 8.64
CA ASP A 100 -3.05 15.75 8.33
C ASP A 100 -2.21 16.88 7.70
N VAL A 101 -0.91 17.02 8.04
CA VAL A 101 -0.02 18.02 7.39
C VAL A 101 0.30 17.64 5.95
N VAL A 102 0.61 16.36 5.69
CA VAL A 102 0.89 15.86 4.33
C VAL A 102 -0.38 15.88 3.46
N THR A 103 -1.53 15.43 4.00
CA THR A 103 -2.84 15.53 3.32
C THR A 103 -3.29 16.98 3.11
N SER A 104 -3.04 17.90 4.05
CA SER A 104 -3.37 19.32 3.89
C SER A 104 -2.55 19.99 2.79
N ARG A 105 -1.23 19.69 2.69
CA ARG A 105 -0.38 20.17 1.60
C ARG A 105 -0.75 19.56 0.24
N ILE A 106 -1.10 18.27 0.19
CA ILE A 106 -1.56 17.60 -1.05
C ILE A 106 -2.97 18.09 -1.46
N GLY A 107 -3.87 18.30 -0.51
CA GLY A 107 -5.21 18.86 -0.71
C GLY A 107 -5.17 20.32 -1.20
N LEU A 108 -4.23 21.12 -0.69
CA LEU A 108 -3.93 22.46 -1.19
C LEU A 108 -3.45 22.41 -2.65
N PHE A 109 -2.61 21.44 -3.02
CA PHE A 109 -2.14 21.27 -4.39
C PHE A 109 -3.27 20.84 -5.34
N ALA A 110 -4.18 19.96 -4.90
CA ALA A 110 -5.38 19.58 -5.63
C ALA A 110 -6.41 20.73 -5.73
N GLN A 111 -6.51 21.61 -4.72
CA GLN A 111 -7.27 22.85 -4.82
C GLN A 111 -6.62 23.84 -5.80
N LEU A 112 -5.30 23.98 -5.79
CA LEU A 112 -4.57 24.83 -6.73
C LEU A 112 -4.77 24.37 -8.18
N PHE A 113 -4.73 23.07 -8.46
CA PHE A 113 -5.00 22.53 -9.79
C PHE A 113 -6.47 22.71 -10.23
N ARG A 114 -7.44 22.58 -9.31
CA ARG A 114 -8.84 22.91 -9.61
C ARG A 114 -9.05 24.40 -9.89
N ASN A 115 -8.35 25.27 -9.17
CA ASN A 115 -8.41 26.72 -9.38
C ASN A 115 -7.73 27.14 -10.70
N ALA A 116 -6.63 26.48 -11.08
CA ALA A 116 -5.91 26.75 -12.33
C ALA A 116 -6.61 26.23 -13.60
N ARG A 117 -7.60 25.34 -13.48
CA ARG A 117 -8.41 24.82 -14.60
C ARG A 117 -9.74 25.56 -14.79
N GLY A 118 -10.05 26.54 -13.93
CA GLY A 118 -11.26 27.37 -13.97
C GLY A 118 -11.04 28.79 -14.52
N ARG A 119 -9.88 29.09 -15.11
CA ARG A 119 -9.56 30.36 -15.79
C ARG A 119 -9.00 30.07 -17.18
#